data_AF-A0A243PAI6-F1
#
_entry.id   AF-A0A243PAI6-F1
#
_cell.length_a   1.000
_cell.length_b   1.000
_cell.length_c   1.000
_cell.angle_alpha   90.00
_cell.angle_beta   90.00
_cell.angle_gamma   90.00
#
_symmetry.space_group_name_H-M   'P 1'
#
loop_
_entity.id
_entity.type
_entity.pdbx_description
1 polymer ?
#
loop_
_entity_poly.entity_id
_entity_poly.type
_entity_poly.pdbx_seq_one_letter_code
_entity_poly.pdbx_strand_id
1 'polypeptide(L)'
;MPDEEIRRIKVERLMPGDIILTASSGKVSKAIRIASKGQVSHAMICVQHGSIIDSTNDGVQAHNIQRELYGPDDHVAVLRLRQSLTEVQLGTIIDFARSEIGTRYSKSEAVRSVLTGPKPRTRQLFCSRLVARAFASAGVHLVADPDYCTPEQIRRSPLLAELADMTETVSPAELAAWAARPNPIAGMQDIQNRILAAARQLDPSVENFNDLDRLVQDHPEWDEEIARVYRESGYLDLWRADLAVNPWHYDLDHMEASAGSPRDAGLLEYCLSTICEFHTGGLRFAVNLAHYERALDANGRATTAQLVALYRQLVIGDQTRREVALAWLQRHHPEEVAPHLQRIAPHSDLWFSIVDRVEPRLGAIARLSIQRMGSPDVCSACGDPAKDYRLVNAAEAMPGVPSLRLCGDCLEIRRGGGEILEPL
;
A
#
# COMPACT_ATOMS: atom_id res chain seq x y z
N MET A 1 18.37 15.88 31.05
CA MET A 1 18.62 14.56 30.44
C MET A 1 19.58 14.86 29.31
N PRO A 2 20.80 14.29 29.26
CA PRO A 2 21.65 14.52 28.11
C PRO A 2 20.87 14.05 26.87
N ASP A 3 20.95 14.83 25.78
CA ASP A 3 20.30 14.52 24.49
C ASP A 3 20.56 13.06 24.12
N GLU A 4 19.61 12.17 24.40
CA GLU A 4 19.68 10.80 23.93
C GLU A 4 19.52 10.85 22.41
N GLU A 5 20.50 10.30 21.70
CA GLU A 5 20.52 10.32 20.25
C GLU A 5 19.35 9.47 19.71
N ILE A 6 18.26 10.16 19.35
CA ILE A 6 17.10 9.54 18.72
C ILE A 6 17.35 9.46 17.21
N ARG A 7 17.15 8.27 16.66
CA ARG A 7 17.30 7.98 15.23
C ARG A 7 15.96 7.65 14.60
N ARG A 8 15.87 7.84 13.29
CA ARG A 8 14.78 7.34 12.43
C ARG A 8 15.35 6.70 11.17
N ILE A 9 14.51 6.00 10.41
CA ILE A 9 14.90 5.51 9.08
C ILE A 9 14.79 6.63 8.05
N LYS A 10 15.79 6.73 7.17
CA LYS A 10 15.82 7.58 5.97
C LYS A 10 14.77 7.08 4.97
N VAL A 11 13.60 7.70 4.99
CA VAL A 11 12.42 7.26 4.23
C VAL A 11 12.64 7.33 2.72
N GLU A 12 13.44 8.29 2.25
CA GLU A 12 13.83 8.50 0.87
C GLU A 12 14.67 7.35 0.28
N ARG A 13 15.27 6.53 1.15
CA ARG A 13 16.08 5.36 0.76
C ARG A 13 15.30 4.06 0.80
N LEU A 14 14.13 4.05 1.43
CA LEU A 14 13.27 2.88 1.50
C LEU A 14 12.53 2.68 0.18
N MET A 15 12.45 1.42 -0.24
CA MET A 15 11.66 1.00 -1.39
C MET A 15 10.58 0.00 -0.97
N PRO A 16 9.43 -0.05 -1.65
CA PRO A 16 8.46 -1.11 -1.45
C PRO A 16 9.13 -2.49 -1.58
N GLY A 17 8.78 -3.41 -0.69
CA GLY A 17 9.41 -4.72 -0.57
C GLY A 17 10.64 -4.75 0.34
N ASP A 18 11.19 -3.61 0.78
CA ASP A 18 12.22 -3.63 1.82
C ASP A 18 11.68 -4.19 3.14
N ILE A 19 12.50 -4.96 3.83
CA ILE A 19 12.18 -5.55 5.13
C ILE A 19 12.93 -4.75 6.19
N ILE A 20 12.20 -4.24 7.17
CA ILE A 20 12.79 -3.55 8.32
C ILE A 20 12.75 -4.49 9.52
N LEU A 21 13.92 -4.73 10.11
CA LEU A 21 14.08 -5.51 11.31
C LEU A 21 14.52 -4.61 12.45
N THR A 22 13.84 -4.73 13.60
CA THR A 22 14.15 -3.91 14.76
C THR A 22 14.31 -4.74 16.02
N ALA A 23 15.01 -4.18 17.00
CA ALA A 23 15.10 -4.71 18.35
C ALA A 23 15.20 -3.57 19.35
N SER A 24 14.12 -3.39 20.13
CA SER A 24 14.13 -2.42 21.22
C SER A 24 14.81 -2.95 22.49
N SER A 25 15.18 -2.05 23.41
CA SER A 25 15.71 -2.42 24.74
C SER A 25 14.68 -3.07 25.69
N GLY A 26 13.39 -3.07 25.33
CA GLY A 26 12.29 -3.59 26.15
C GLY A 26 12.36 -5.08 26.48
N LYS A 27 11.73 -5.49 27.61
CA LYS A 27 11.78 -6.86 28.15
C LYS A 27 11.33 -7.94 27.16
N VAL A 28 10.25 -7.69 26.41
CA VAL A 28 9.72 -8.63 25.40
C VAL A 28 10.71 -8.80 24.25
N SER A 29 11.22 -7.69 23.73
CA SER A 29 12.23 -7.64 22.67
C SER A 29 13.51 -8.39 23.06
N LYS A 30 13.99 -8.18 24.30
CA LYS A 30 15.14 -8.91 24.85
C LYS A 30 14.90 -10.41 24.94
N ALA A 31 13.71 -10.85 25.38
CA ALA A 31 13.37 -12.27 25.46
C ALA A 31 13.36 -12.94 24.08
N ILE A 32 12.81 -12.28 23.06
CA ILE A 32 12.80 -12.80 21.68
C ILE A 32 14.23 -12.97 21.16
N ARG A 33 15.10 -11.96 21.33
CA ARG A 33 16.51 -12.03 20.91
C ARG A 33 17.27 -13.19 21.55
N ILE A 34 17.07 -13.41 22.85
CA ILE A 34 17.69 -14.52 23.58
C ILE A 34 17.21 -15.85 23.03
N ALA A 35 15.90 -16.01 22.84
CA ALA A 35 15.31 -17.26 22.37
C ALA A 35 15.65 -17.58 20.90
N SER A 36 15.74 -16.56 20.04
CA SER A 36 16.14 -16.72 18.64
C SER A 36 17.66 -16.78 18.43
N LYS A 37 18.45 -16.56 19.50
CA LYS A 37 19.91 -16.33 19.42
C LYS A 37 20.25 -15.28 18.35
N GLY A 38 19.50 -14.19 18.34
CA GLY A 38 19.50 -13.18 17.29
C GLY A 38 19.62 -11.75 17.79
N GLN A 39 19.83 -10.82 16.87
CA GLN A 39 20.02 -9.39 17.17
C GLN A 39 18.74 -8.58 16.99
N VAL A 40 17.70 -9.16 16.39
CA VAL A 40 16.42 -8.54 16.05
C VAL A 40 15.25 -9.29 16.71
N SER A 41 14.16 -8.58 16.97
CA SER A 41 12.96 -9.12 17.62
C SER A 41 11.65 -8.84 16.89
N HIS A 42 11.66 -7.92 15.93
CA HIS A 42 10.48 -7.52 15.17
C HIS A 42 10.81 -7.41 13.69
N ALA A 43 9.78 -7.59 12.85
CA ALA A 43 9.90 -7.55 11.40
C ALA A 43 8.71 -6.81 10.79
N MET A 44 9.00 -5.94 9.84
CA MET A 44 8.04 -5.09 9.13
C MET A 44 8.38 -5.13 7.64
N ILE A 45 7.40 -4.87 6.78
CA ILE A 45 7.60 -4.76 5.34
C ILE A 45 7.17 -3.37 4.85
N CYS A 46 8.01 -2.73 4.04
CA CYS A 46 7.69 -1.49 3.34
C CYS A 46 6.74 -1.80 2.18
N VAL A 47 5.60 -1.12 2.09
CA VAL A 47 4.55 -1.37 1.08
C VAL A 47 4.27 -0.18 0.16
N GLN A 48 4.80 0.99 0.50
CA GLN A 48 4.75 2.24 -0.26
C GLN A 48 5.77 3.21 0.37
N HIS A 49 6.15 4.28 -0.31
CA HIS A 49 6.95 5.34 0.30
C HIS A 49 6.36 5.78 1.66
N GLY A 50 7.16 5.68 2.72
CA GLY A 50 6.77 5.99 4.09
C GLY A 50 5.81 5.01 4.78
N SER A 51 5.22 4.06 4.06
CA SER A 51 4.21 3.13 4.60
C SER A 51 4.78 1.73 4.82
N ILE A 52 4.63 1.24 6.03
CA ILE A 52 5.04 -0.11 6.44
C ILE A 52 3.84 -0.88 6.98
N ILE A 53 3.91 -2.21 6.90
CA ILE A 53 2.95 -3.12 7.55
C ILE A 53 3.71 -4.07 8.46
N ASP A 54 3.17 -4.28 9.65
CA ASP A 54 3.68 -5.24 10.61
C ASP A 54 2.55 -5.99 11.31
N SER A 55 2.91 -6.84 12.26
CA SER A 55 1.94 -7.56 13.09
C SER A 55 2.37 -7.45 14.55
N THR A 56 1.55 -6.79 15.36
CA THR A 56 1.77 -6.55 16.79
C THR A 56 0.57 -7.02 17.60
N ASN A 57 0.52 -6.77 18.91
CA ASN A 57 -0.63 -7.17 19.74
C ASN A 57 -1.99 -6.62 19.25
N ASP A 58 -1.97 -5.53 18.49
CA ASP A 58 -3.16 -4.89 17.92
C ASP A 58 -3.54 -5.47 16.54
N GLY A 59 -2.92 -6.59 16.17
CA GLY A 59 -3.10 -7.27 14.89
C GLY A 59 -2.12 -6.77 13.83
N VAL A 60 -2.42 -7.13 12.57
CA VAL A 60 -1.70 -6.59 11.41
C VAL A 60 -2.21 -5.18 11.12
N GLN A 61 -1.30 -4.21 11.09
CA GLN A 61 -1.63 -2.78 10.91
C GLN A 61 -0.65 -2.11 9.95
N ALA A 62 -1.12 -1.01 9.33
CA ALA A 62 -0.26 -0.12 8.55
C ALA A 62 0.23 1.03 9.42
N HIS A 63 1.51 1.38 9.30
CA HIS A 63 2.17 2.47 10.04
C HIS A 63 2.92 3.41 9.08
N ASN A 64 3.25 4.61 9.55
CA ASN A 64 4.18 5.51 8.87
C ASN A 64 5.56 5.39 9.53
N ILE A 65 6.55 4.97 8.76
CA ILE A 65 7.91 4.73 9.26
C ILE A 65 8.59 5.99 9.81
N GLN A 66 8.20 7.19 9.35
CA GLN A 66 8.73 8.46 9.86
C GLN A 66 8.29 8.74 11.30
N ARG A 67 7.28 8.03 11.81
CA ARG A 67 6.85 8.08 13.22
C ARG A 67 7.57 7.06 14.10
N GLU A 68 8.33 6.14 13.50
CA GLU A 68 9.13 5.17 14.23
C GLU A 68 10.47 5.78 14.62
N LEU A 69 10.65 5.92 15.94
CA LEU A 69 11.84 6.52 16.55
C LEU A 69 12.59 5.46 17.33
N TYR A 70 13.91 5.48 17.22
CA TYR A 70 14.80 4.48 17.78
C TYR A 70 15.81 5.13 18.71
N GLY A 71 15.92 4.60 19.92
CA GLY A 71 16.92 5.05 20.88
C GLY A 71 18.36 4.66 20.48
N PRO A 72 19.35 5.11 21.25
CA PRO A 72 20.76 4.79 21.00
C PRO A 72 21.03 3.28 21.12
N ASP A 73 20.33 2.57 22.01
CA ASP A 73 20.50 1.13 22.25
C ASP A 73 19.63 0.25 21.33
N ASP A 74 18.76 0.84 20.52
CA ASP A 74 17.89 0.09 19.63
C ASP A 74 18.65 -0.35 18.38
N HIS A 75 18.40 -1.58 17.94
CA HIS A 75 18.96 -2.09 16.70
C HIS A 75 17.95 -1.94 15.56
N VAL A 76 18.40 -1.43 14.42
CA VAL A 76 17.59 -1.25 13.20
C VAL A 76 18.42 -1.74 12.02
N ALA A 77 17.86 -2.65 11.24
CA ALA A 77 18.45 -3.15 10.00
C ALA A 77 17.39 -3.11 8.90
N VAL A 78 17.76 -2.59 7.73
CA VAL A 78 16.91 -2.66 6.54
C VAL A 78 17.53 -3.64 5.56
N LEU A 79 16.73 -4.56 5.08
CA LEU A 79 17.14 -5.63 4.17
C LEU A 79 16.39 -5.50 2.85
N ARG A 80 17.11 -5.70 1.74
CA ARG A 80 16.56 -5.75 0.39
C ARG A 80 16.91 -7.07 -0.28
N LEU A 81 16.01 -7.55 -1.13
CA LEU A 81 16.26 -8.75 -1.94
C LEU A 81 17.45 -8.50 -2.89
N ARG A 82 18.40 -9.44 -2.91
CA ARG A 82 19.61 -9.35 -3.77
C ARG A 82 19.26 -9.44 -5.24
N GLN A 83 18.30 -10.31 -5.57
CA GLN A 83 17.74 -10.41 -6.89
C GLN A 83 16.54 -9.49 -6.98
N SER A 84 16.51 -8.62 -7.99
CA SER A 84 15.37 -7.73 -8.21
C SER A 84 14.09 -8.54 -8.45
N LEU A 85 13.01 -8.12 -7.81
CA LEU A 85 11.67 -8.62 -8.09
C LEU A 85 11.20 -8.09 -9.44
N THR A 86 10.38 -8.86 -10.14
CA THR A 86 9.51 -8.28 -11.17
C THR A 86 8.44 -7.41 -10.50
N GLU A 87 7.92 -6.42 -11.22
CA GLU A 87 6.83 -5.56 -10.73
C GLU A 87 5.59 -6.38 -10.31
N VAL A 88 5.29 -7.45 -11.03
CA VAL A 88 4.18 -8.36 -10.71
C VAL A 88 4.43 -9.11 -9.39
N GLN A 89 5.66 -9.59 -9.15
CA GLN A 89 6.02 -10.22 -7.88
C GLN A 89 5.96 -9.23 -6.73
N LEU A 90 6.51 -8.02 -6.91
CA LEU A 90 6.46 -6.97 -5.90
C LEU A 90 5.02 -6.60 -5.54
N GLY A 91 4.17 -6.41 -6.55
CA GLY A 91 2.74 -6.18 -6.37
C GLY A 91 2.06 -7.31 -5.59
N THR A 92 2.38 -8.58 -5.89
CA THR A 92 1.84 -9.75 -5.19
C THR A 92 2.23 -9.77 -3.70
N ILE A 93 3.48 -9.41 -3.38
CA ILE A 93 3.97 -9.33 -1.99
C ILE A 93 3.24 -8.22 -1.22
N ILE A 94 3.14 -7.03 -1.82
CA ILE A 94 2.49 -5.86 -1.23
C ILE A 94 0.99 -6.11 -1.02
N ASP A 95 0.32 -6.68 -2.02
CA ASP A 95 -1.10 -6.99 -1.95
C ASP A 95 -1.38 -8.04 -0.88
N PHE A 96 -0.54 -9.06 -0.73
CA PHE A 96 -0.65 -9.99 0.39
C PHE A 96 -0.58 -9.26 1.74
N ALA A 97 0.46 -8.44 1.95
CA ALA A 97 0.64 -7.73 3.22
C ALA A 97 -0.56 -6.81 3.54
N ARG A 98 -1.10 -6.11 2.54
CA ARG A 98 -2.31 -5.26 2.69
C ARG A 98 -3.56 -6.08 2.96
N SER A 99 -3.70 -7.24 2.32
CA SER A 99 -4.86 -8.12 2.48
C SER A 99 -4.99 -8.71 3.90
N GLU A 100 -3.88 -8.72 4.65
CA GLU A 100 -3.82 -9.24 6.01
C GLU A 100 -4.11 -8.17 7.07
N ILE A 101 -4.33 -6.90 6.71
CA ILE A 101 -4.68 -5.83 7.66
C ILE A 101 -5.91 -6.25 8.49
N GLY A 102 -5.76 -6.19 9.81
CA GLY A 102 -6.76 -6.61 10.78
C GLY A 102 -6.56 -8.02 11.35
N THR A 103 -5.81 -8.90 10.66
CA THR A 103 -5.54 -10.28 11.11
C THR A 103 -4.96 -10.27 12.52
N ARG A 104 -5.52 -11.09 13.43
CA ARG A 104 -5.11 -11.09 14.84
C ARG A 104 -3.70 -11.62 15.02
N TYR A 105 -3.05 -11.15 16.09
CA TYR A 105 -1.71 -11.59 16.45
C TYR A 105 -1.70 -12.86 17.31
N SER A 106 -0.92 -13.85 16.90
CA SER A 106 -0.73 -15.10 17.63
C SER A 106 0.52 -15.06 18.51
N LYS A 107 0.34 -14.69 19.78
CA LYS A 107 1.42 -14.77 20.79
C LYS A 107 1.94 -16.19 20.97
N SER A 108 1.05 -17.18 20.97
CA SER A 108 1.40 -18.58 21.21
C SER A 108 2.20 -19.17 20.07
N GLU A 109 1.86 -18.88 18.81
CA GLU A 109 2.62 -19.33 17.64
C GLU A 109 3.94 -18.57 17.50
N ALA A 110 3.97 -17.27 17.82
CA ALA A 110 5.20 -16.48 17.85
C ALA A 110 6.24 -17.10 18.81
N VAL A 111 5.82 -17.51 20.02
CA VAL A 111 6.70 -18.23 20.96
C VAL A 111 7.09 -19.61 20.44
N ARG A 112 6.19 -20.33 19.74
CA ARG A 112 6.51 -21.63 19.14
C ARG A 112 7.48 -21.55 17.96
N SER A 113 7.69 -20.37 17.37
CA SER A 113 8.69 -20.17 16.31
C SER A 113 10.14 -20.45 16.78
N VAL A 114 10.42 -20.27 18.07
CA VAL A 114 11.73 -20.52 18.70
C VAL A 114 11.82 -21.86 19.44
N LEU A 115 10.72 -22.61 19.53
CA LEU A 115 10.66 -23.87 20.28
C LEU A 115 10.62 -25.10 19.36
N THR A 116 11.12 -26.23 19.87
CA THR A 116 10.89 -27.54 19.28
C THR A 116 9.57 -28.10 19.79
N GLY A 117 8.65 -28.49 18.89
CA GLY A 117 7.35 -29.05 19.28
C GLY A 117 6.24 -28.79 18.25
N PRO A 118 4.98 -29.07 18.61
CA PRO A 118 3.83 -28.87 17.73
C PRO A 118 3.67 -27.40 17.32
N LYS A 119 3.44 -27.21 16.02
CA LYS A 119 3.36 -25.93 15.32
C LYS A 119 1.98 -25.81 14.64
N PRO A 120 0.91 -25.42 15.37
CA PRO A 120 -0.41 -25.23 14.78
C PRO A 120 -0.37 -24.15 13.69
N ARG A 121 -1.13 -24.28 12.62
CA ARG A 121 -1.12 -23.26 11.54
C ARG A 121 -2.47 -22.57 11.49
N THR A 122 -2.72 -21.72 12.48
CA THR A 122 -3.91 -20.85 12.44
C THR A 122 -3.76 -19.78 11.35
N ARG A 123 -4.84 -19.05 11.05
CA ARG A 123 -4.82 -17.91 10.14
C ARG A 123 -4.22 -16.64 10.78
N GLN A 124 -4.05 -16.63 12.10
CA GLN A 124 -3.42 -15.53 12.82
C GLN A 124 -1.94 -15.38 12.44
N LEU A 125 -1.41 -14.18 12.65
CA LEU A 125 -0.06 -13.83 12.22
C LEU A 125 0.80 -13.36 13.38
N PHE A 126 2.11 -13.33 13.14
CA PHE A 126 3.07 -12.59 13.94
C PHE A 126 4.09 -11.97 12.98
N CYS A 127 4.88 -11.02 13.47
CA CYS A 127 5.66 -10.12 12.61
C CYS A 127 6.49 -10.82 11.52
N SER A 128 7.31 -11.82 11.88
CA SER A 128 8.11 -12.57 10.91
C SER A 128 7.30 -13.51 10.02
N ARG A 129 6.19 -14.09 10.53
CA ARG A 129 5.27 -14.91 9.70
C ARG A 129 4.59 -14.07 8.62
N LEU A 130 4.15 -12.85 8.96
CA LEU A 130 3.58 -11.92 7.99
C LEU A 130 4.57 -11.66 6.85
N VAL A 131 5.80 -11.24 7.17
CA VAL A 131 6.83 -10.94 6.16
C VAL A 131 7.18 -12.18 5.34
N ALA A 132 7.40 -13.32 5.98
CA ALA A 132 7.78 -14.54 5.26
C ALA A 132 6.66 -15.07 4.35
N ARG A 133 5.38 -15.00 4.78
CA ARG A 133 4.24 -15.36 3.93
C ARG A 133 4.01 -14.38 2.78
N ALA A 134 4.25 -13.08 3.02
CA ALA A 134 4.17 -12.07 1.96
C ALA A 134 5.15 -12.36 0.83
N PHE A 135 6.40 -12.70 1.13
CA PHE A 135 7.36 -13.09 0.09
C PHE A 135 7.04 -14.45 -0.54
N ALA A 136 6.58 -15.42 0.27
CA ALA A 136 6.22 -16.75 -0.24
C ALA A 136 5.02 -16.72 -1.19
N SER A 137 4.10 -15.74 -1.08
CA SER A 137 2.97 -15.58 -2.01
C SER A 137 3.42 -15.27 -3.44
N ALA A 138 4.61 -14.69 -3.61
CA ALA A 138 5.24 -14.42 -4.90
C ALA A 138 6.32 -15.45 -5.28
N GLY A 139 6.36 -16.60 -4.60
CA GLY A 139 7.34 -17.66 -4.84
C GLY A 139 8.74 -17.39 -4.27
N VAL A 140 8.91 -16.35 -3.44
CA VAL A 140 10.20 -16.02 -2.83
C VAL A 140 10.25 -16.57 -1.40
N HIS A 141 10.96 -17.68 -1.21
CA HIS A 141 11.07 -18.32 0.09
C HIS A 141 12.28 -17.78 0.87
N LEU A 142 12.07 -16.70 1.64
CA LEU A 142 13.11 -16.10 2.50
C LEU A 142 13.67 -17.09 3.54
N VAL A 143 12.84 -18.03 3.96
CA VAL A 143 13.11 -19.06 4.97
C VAL A 143 12.44 -20.37 4.56
N ALA A 144 12.85 -21.49 5.15
CA ALA A 144 12.33 -22.82 4.81
C ALA A 144 10.84 -23.02 5.16
N ASP A 145 10.40 -22.49 6.31
CA ASP A 145 8.99 -22.51 6.73
C ASP A 145 8.49 -21.07 6.93
N PRO A 146 7.67 -20.53 6.01
CA PRO A 146 7.15 -19.17 6.14
C PRO A 146 6.11 -19.03 7.26
N ASP A 147 5.51 -20.12 7.75
CA ASP A 147 4.57 -20.08 8.88
C ASP A 147 5.29 -20.01 10.23
N TYR A 148 6.55 -20.45 10.29
CA TYR A 148 7.30 -20.59 11.53
C TYR A 148 8.77 -20.18 11.37
N CYS A 149 8.99 -18.87 11.43
CA CYS A 149 10.33 -18.29 11.40
C CYS A 149 10.46 -17.13 12.38
N THR A 150 11.69 -16.86 12.80
CA THR A 150 12.04 -15.70 13.62
C THR A 150 12.54 -14.55 12.75
N PRO A 151 12.50 -13.29 13.22
CA PRO A 151 13.12 -12.17 12.52
C PRO A 151 14.62 -12.41 12.23
N GLU A 152 15.33 -13.10 13.12
CA GLU A 152 16.74 -13.44 12.90
C GLU A 152 16.94 -14.43 11.76
N GLN A 153 16.02 -15.39 11.56
CA GLN A 153 16.08 -16.30 10.41
C GLN A 153 15.88 -15.56 9.09
N ILE A 154 14.99 -14.55 9.08
CA ILE A 154 14.85 -13.64 7.92
C ILE A 154 16.15 -12.88 7.71
N ARG A 155 16.74 -12.28 8.75
CA ARG A 155 18.01 -11.54 8.67
C ARG A 155 19.15 -12.36 8.06
N ARG A 156 19.21 -13.65 8.39
CA ARG A 156 20.23 -14.60 7.89
C ARG A 156 19.91 -15.17 6.51
N SER A 157 18.79 -14.79 5.90
CA SER A 157 18.43 -15.30 4.57
C SER A 157 19.52 -14.93 3.55
N PRO A 158 20.05 -15.90 2.79
CA PRO A 158 21.06 -15.60 1.76
C PRO A 158 20.49 -14.76 0.61
N LEU A 159 19.16 -14.69 0.49
CA LEU A 159 18.47 -13.89 -0.52
C LEU A 159 18.49 -12.40 -0.22
N LEU A 160 18.82 -11.99 1.01
CA LEU A 160 18.75 -10.61 1.45
C LEU A 160 20.15 -9.99 1.60
N ALA A 161 20.23 -8.70 1.32
CA ALA A 161 21.37 -7.84 1.61
C ALA A 161 20.94 -6.75 2.59
N GLU A 162 21.73 -6.54 3.63
CA GLU A 162 21.55 -5.42 4.55
C GLU A 162 22.04 -4.12 3.90
N LEU A 163 21.21 -3.09 3.98
CA LEU A 163 21.50 -1.78 3.43
C LEU A 163 22.25 -0.94 4.46
N ALA A 164 23.37 -0.34 4.04
CA ALA A 164 24.17 0.53 4.89
C ALA A 164 23.57 1.94 4.99
N ASP A 165 23.81 2.63 6.11
CA ASP A 165 23.48 4.05 6.32
C ASP A 165 21.97 4.38 6.19
N MET A 166 21.11 3.50 6.67
CA MET A 166 19.64 3.64 6.54
C MET A 166 19.00 4.48 7.64
N THR A 167 19.76 4.94 8.64
CA THR A 167 19.23 5.74 9.75
C THR A 167 19.86 7.13 9.79
N GLU A 168 19.13 8.10 10.31
CA GLU A 168 19.63 9.44 10.61
C GLU A 168 19.19 9.88 12.01
N THR A 169 19.94 10.81 12.59
CA THR A 169 19.65 11.39 13.90
C THR A 169 18.63 12.52 13.76
N VAL A 170 17.61 12.52 14.61
CA VAL A 170 16.52 13.50 14.58
C VAL A 170 16.79 14.60 15.60
N SER A 171 16.66 15.85 15.17
CA SER A 171 16.86 16.99 16.08
C SER A 171 15.74 17.11 17.12
N PRO A 172 16.01 17.63 18.33
CA PRO A 172 14.96 17.85 19.34
C PRO A 172 13.81 18.75 18.86
N ALA A 173 14.11 19.75 18.02
CA ALA A 173 13.10 20.63 17.44
C ALA A 173 12.15 19.87 16.49
N GLU A 174 12.71 18.96 15.67
CA GLU A 174 11.93 18.13 14.78
C GLU A 174 11.10 17.09 15.54
N LEU A 175 11.65 16.48 16.60
CA LEU A 175 10.90 15.59 17.50
C LEU A 175 9.69 16.30 18.11
N ALA A 176 9.86 17.53 18.60
CA ALA A 176 8.78 18.33 19.15
C ALA A 176 7.72 18.67 18.09
N ALA A 177 8.14 19.03 16.87
CA ALA A 177 7.23 19.31 15.77
C ALA A 177 6.42 18.06 15.37
N TRP A 178 7.05 16.88 15.30
CA TRP A 178 6.38 15.62 14.99
C TRP A 178 5.42 15.17 16.09
N ALA A 179 5.78 15.34 17.36
CA ALA A 179 4.91 15.01 18.49
C ALA A 179 3.64 15.86 18.51
N ALA A 180 3.71 17.11 18.03
CA ALA A 180 2.56 18.01 17.93
C ALA A 180 1.64 17.71 16.73
N ARG A 181 2.11 16.95 15.72
CA ARG A 181 1.32 16.63 14.53
C ARG A 181 0.23 15.60 14.87
N PRO A 182 -1.03 15.81 14.42
CA PRO A 182 -2.07 14.80 14.51
C PRO A 182 -1.58 13.45 13.94
N ASN A 183 -1.98 12.34 14.56
CA ASN A 183 -1.70 11.00 14.05
C ASN A 183 -2.99 10.34 13.52
N PRO A 184 -3.42 10.68 12.29
CA PRO A 184 -4.64 10.12 11.72
C PRO A 184 -4.57 8.60 11.53
N ILE A 185 -3.36 8.04 11.42
CA ILE A 185 -3.15 6.59 11.28
C ILE A 185 -3.60 5.85 12.54
N ALA A 186 -3.29 6.35 13.74
CA ALA A 186 -3.76 5.73 14.98
C ALA A 186 -5.29 5.71 15.05
N GLY A 187 -5.96 6.81 14.67
CA GLY A 187 -7.42 6.87 14.58
C GLY A 187 -8.00 5.85 13.59
N MET A 188 -7.35 5.68 12.43
CA MET A 188 -7.73 4.66 11.45
C MET A 188 -7.61 3.24 12.03
N GLN A 189 -6.50 2.92 12.71
CA GLN A 189 -6.25 1.61 13.32
C GLN A 189 -7.32 1.27 14.37
N ASP A 190 -7.67 2.23 15.24
CA ASP A 190 -8.72 2.07 16.25
C ASP A 190 -10.09 1.81 15.63
N ILE A 191 -10.42 2.54 14.56
CA ILE A 191 -11.67 2.37 13.82
C ILE A 191 -11.73 0.99 13.15
N GLN A 192 -10.64 0.57 12.48
CA GLN A 192 -10.55 -0.74 11.84
C GLN A 192 -10.73 -1.87 12.86
N ASN A 193 -10.05 -1.78 14.01
CA ASN A 193 -10.17 -2.75 15.08
C ASN A 193 -11.58 -2.80 15.68
N ARG A 194 -12.26 -1.65 15.80
CA ARG A 194 -13.66 -1.59 16.25
C ARG A 194 -14.61 -2.31 15.29
N ILE A 195 -14.46 -2.08 13.98
CA ILE A 195 -15.28 -2.74 12.95
C ILE A 195 -15.06 -4.26 13.02
N LEU A 196 -13.81 -4.71 13.01
CA LEU A 196 -13.49 -6.14 13.08
C LEU A 196 -13.92 -6.77 14.40
N ALA A 197 -13.84 -6.05 15.52
CA ALA A 197 -14.34 -6.53 16.80
C ALA A 197 -15.85 -6.77 16.78
N ALA A 198 -16.63 -5.89 16.15
CA ALA A 198 -18.07 -6.07 15.96
C ALA A 198 -18.37 -7.29 15.06
N ALA A 199 -17.67 -7.41 13.93
CA ALA A 199 -17.80 -8.57 13.04
C ALA A 199 -17.50 -9.90 13.75
N ARG A 200 -16.47 -9.91 14.62
CA ARG A 200 -16.08 -11.08 15.42
C ARG A 200 -17.10 -11.49 16.50
N GLN A 201 -18.01 -10.60 16.89
CA GLN A 201 -19.15 -10.99 17.74
C GLN A 201 -20.19 -11.81 16.97
N LEU A 202 -20.29 -11.60 15.66
CA LEU A 202 -21.17 -12.35 14.76
C LEU A 202 -20.51 -13.66 14.33
N ASP A 203 -19.26 -13.58 13.86
CA ASP A 203 -18.46 -14.74 13.48
C ASP A 203 -17.01 -14.65 14.04
N PRO A 204 -16.66 -15.44 15.07
CA PRO A 204 -15.32 -15.45 15.66
C PRO A 204 -14.18 -15.85 14.71
N SER A 205 -14.50 -16.40 13.54
CA SER A 205 -13.51 -16.82 12.53
C SER A 205 -12.97 -15.66 11.68
N VAL A 206 -13.60 -14.48 11.74
CA VAL A 206 -13.15 -13.28 11.02
C VAL A 206 -11.77 -12.84 11.51
N GLU A 207 -10.77 -12.92 10.63
CA GLU A 207 -9.43 -12.40 10.92
C GLU A 207 -9.23 -11.00 10.34
N ASN A 208 -9.59 -10.75 9.08
CA ASN A 208 -9.32 -9.49 8.38
C ASN A 208 -10.52 -8.98 7.57
N PHE A 209 -10.34 -7.87 6.84
CA PHE A 209 -11.39 -7.27 6.04
C PHE A 209 -11.88 -8.15 4.88
N ASN A 210 -11.05 -9.04 4.33
CA ASN A 210 -11.52 -9.98 3.30
C ASN A 210 -12.50 -11.01 3.88
N ASP A 211 -12.28 -11.43 5.13
CA ASP A 211 -13.23 -12.29 5.83
C ASP A 211 -14.53 -11.55 6.15
N LEU A 212 -14.45 -10.26 6.52
CA LEU A 212 -15.62 -9.40 6.72
C LEU A 212 -16.41 -9.18 5.42
N ASP A 213 -15.74 -8.91 4.31
CA ASP A 213 -16.38 -8.72 3.02
C ASP A 213 -17.17 -9.97 2.61
N ARG A 214 -16.56 -11.15 2.80
CA ARG A 214 -17.21 -12.44 2.59
C ARG A 214 -18.39 -12.66 3.55
N LEU A 215 -18.23 -12.33 4.83
CA LEU A 215 -19.28 -12.39 5.84
C LEU A 215 -20.54 -11.61 5.40
N VAL A 216 -20.35 -10.39 4.92
CA VAL A 216 -21.43 -9.51 4.42
C VAL A 216 -22.14 -10.12 3.22
N GLN A 217 -21.42 -10.80 2.33
CA GLN A 217 -22.05 -11.46 1.18
C GLN A 217 -22.82 -12.71 1.60
N ASP A 218 -22.21 -13.55 2.43
CA ASP A 218 -22.74 -14.87 2.79
C ASP A 218 -23.90 -14.79 3.81
N HIS A 219 -23.93 -13.74 4.64
CA HIS A 219 -24.91 -13.54 5.71
C HIS A 219 -25.69 -12.23 5.56
N PRO A 220 -26.67 -12.16 4.63
CA PRO A 220 -27.52 -10.97 4.44
C PRO A 220 -28.20 -10.49 5.72
N GLU A 221 -28.51 -11.40 6.65
CA GLU A 221 -29.13 -11.08 7.94
C GLU A 221 -28.28 -10.18 8.82
N TRP A 222 -26.96 -10.11 8.58
CA TRP A 222 -26.00 -9.31 9.34
C TRP A 222 -25.61 -8.01 8.63
N ASP A 223 -25.98 -7.84 7.37
CA ASP A 223 -25.54 -6.71 6.53
C ASP A 223 -25.92 -5.36 7.13
N GLU A 224 -27.16 -5.17 7.59
CA GLU A 224 -27.57 -3.87 8.15
C GLU A 224 -26.85 -3.54 9.47
N GLU A 225 -26.57 -4.55 10.30
CA GLU A 225 -25.80 -4.34 11.52
C GLU A 225 -24.35 -3.93 11.20
N ILE A 226 -23.70 -4.62 10.26
CA ILE A 226 -22.34 -4.30 9.82
C ILE A 226 -22.31 -2.92 9.14
N ALA A 227 -23.27 -2.62 8.28
CA ALA A 227 -23.44 -1.33 7.63
C ALA A 227 -23.60 -0.18 8.65
N ARG A 228 -24.34 -0.42 9.74
CA ARG A 228 -24.45 0.54 10.85
C ARG A 228 -23.11 0.75 11.54
N VAL A 229 -22.36 -0.32 11.82
CA VAL A 229 -21.03 -0.22 12.45
C VAL A 229 -20.08 0.61 11.59
N TYR A 230 -20.08 0.42 10.27
CA TYR A 230 -19.28 1.26 9.36
C TYR A 230 -19.64 2.75 9.48
N ARG A 231 -20.93 3.08 9.43
CA ARG A 231 -21.41 4.48 9.56
C ARG A 231 -21.04 5.11 10.90
N GLU A 232 -21.28 4.41 12.01
CA GLU A 232 -21.07 4.93 13.35
C GLU A 232 -19.58 4.96 13.76
N SER A 233 -18.75 4.13 13.14
CA SER A 233 -17.32 4.10 13.42
C SER A 233 -16.56 5.34 12.94
N GLY A 234 -17.11 6.07 11.96
CA GLY A 234 -16.44 7.18 11.26
C GLY A 234 -15.50 6.73 10.12
N TYR A 235 -15.42 5.43 9.83
CA TYR A 235 -14.55 4.89 8.78
C TYR A 235 -14.82 5.50 7.39
N LEU A 236 -16.09 5.69 7.05
CA LEU A 236 -16.53 6.22 5.76
C LEU A 236 -16.16 7.69 5.55
N ASP A 237 -15.77 8.40 6.61
CA ASP A 237 -15.46 9.83 6.62
C ASP A 237 -13.97 10.14 6.84
N LEU A 238 -13.11 9.12 7.00
CA LEU A 238 -11.69 9.29 7.28
C LEU A 238 -10.96 10.16 6.24
N TRP A 239 -11.35 10.04 4.98
CA TRP A 239 -10.77 10.83 3.89
C TRP A 239 -11.03 12.34 4.05
N ARG A 240 -12.15 12.74 4.66
CA ARG A 240 -12.49 14.15 4.90
C ARG A 240 -11.55 14.77 5.93
N ALA A 241 -11.16 13.99 6.94
CA ALA A 241 -10.22 14.43 7.96
C ALA A 241 -8.83 14.66 7.37
N ASP A 242 -8.36 13.78 6.48
CA ASP A 242 -7.08 13.98 5.78
C ASP A 242 -7.10 15.24 4.89
N LEU A 243 -8.16 15.42 4.10
CA LEU A 243 -8.35 16.61 3.27
C LEU A 243 -8.33 17.91 4.11
N ALA A 244 -9.00 17.91 5.26
CA ALA A 244 -9.05 19.08 6.14
C ALA A 244 -7.69 19.42 6.77
N VAL A 245 -6.87 18.40 7.08
CA VAL A 245 -5.53 18.59 7.67
C VAL A 245 -4.49 18.94 6.61
N ASN A 246 -4.61 18.36 5.41
CA ASN A 246 -3.63 18.48 4.33
C ASN A 246 -4.28 18.98 3.02
N PRO A 247 -4.92 20.16 2.99
CA PRO A 247 -5.57 20.66 1.78
C PRO A 247 -4.59 20.84 0.62
N TRP A 248 -3.33 21.14 0.94
CA TRP A 248 -2.23 21.29 -0.01
C TRP A 248 -1.91 20.01 -0.79
N HIS A 249 -2.31 18.82 -0.32
CA HIS A 249 -2.20 17.60 -1.13
C HIS A 249 -3.15 17.62 -2.34
N TYR A 250 -4.28 18.31 -2.25
CA TYR A 250 -5.42 18.17 -3.17
C TYR A 250 -5.71 19.43 -3.98
N ASP A 251 -5.03 20.54 -3.68
CA ASP A 251 -5.22 21.81 -4.34
C ASP A 251 -3.88 22.49 -4.59
N LEU A 252 -3.61 22.85 -5.85
CA LEU A 252 -2.33 23.42 -6.26
C LEU A 252 -2.08 24.79 -5.62
N ASP A 253 -3.10 25.63 -5.48
CA ASP A 253 -2.91 26.95 -4.88
C ASP A 253 -2.59 26.83 -3.38
N HIS A 254 -3.20 25.87 -2.69
CA HIS A 254 -2.82 25.54 -1.30
C HIS A 254 -1.39 24.96 -1.23
N MET A 255 -0.98 24.14 -2.20
CA MET A 255 0.40 23.64 -2.27
C MET A 255 1.39 24.79 -2.45
N GLU A 256 1.13 25.72 -3.37
CA GLU A 256 1.95 26.91 -3.59
C GLU A 256 2.04 27.79 -2.35
N ALA A 257 0.91 27.99 -1.65
CA ALA A 257 0.88 28.74 -0.39
C ALA A 257 1.62 28.04 0.75
N SER A 258 1.70 26.71 0.73
CA SER A 258 2.43 25.91 1.73
C SER A 258 3.94 25.89 1.50
N ALA A 259 4.39 26.11 0.25
CA ALA A 259 5.79 26.16 -0.10
C ALA A 259 6.44 27.41 0.52
N GLY A 260 7.15 27.24 1.64
CA GLY A 260 7.83 28.36 2.32
C GLY A 260 8.92 29.02 1.47
N SER A 261 9.39 28.32 0.43
CA SER A 261 10.37 28.78 -0.57
C SER A 261 10.24 27.89 -1.83
N PRO A 262 10.59 28.38 -3.04
CA PRO A 262 10.72 27.54 -4.24
C PRO A 262 11.72 26.37 -4.10
N ARG A 263 12.55 26.38 -3.04
CA ARG A 263 13.52 25.33 -2.69
C ARG A 263 13.11 24.55 -1.44
N ASP A 264 11.81 24.44 -1.15
CA ASP A 264 11.33 23.59 -0.07
C ASP A 264 11.67 22.11 -0.39
N ALA A 265 12.76 21.62 0.20
CA ALA A 265 13.27 20.29 -0.03
C ALA A 265 12.28 19.19 0.40
N GLY A 266 11.49 19.46 1.46
CA GLY A 266 10.49 18.51 1.93
C GLY A 266 9.29 18.41 0.98
N LEU A 267 8.85 19.55 0.43
CA LEU A 267 7.79 19.55 -0.58
C LEU A 267 8.25 18.89 -1.89
N LEU A 268 9.49 19.17 -2.33
CA LEU A 268 10.09 18.51 -3.50
C LEU A 268 10.14 16.99 -3.31
N GLU A 269 10.62 16.51 -2.16
CA GLU A 269 10.67 15.08 -1.82
C GLU A 269 9.26 14.44 -1.82
N TYR A 270 8.27 15.11 -1.24
CA TYR A 270 6.88 14.66 -1.27
C TYR A 270 6.35 14.52 -2.70
N CYS A 271 6.57 15.53 -3.54
CA CYS A 271 6.07 15.51 -4.92
C CYS A 271 6.77 14.43 -5.74
N LEU A 272 8.10 14.30 -5.61
CA LEU A 272 8.90 13.26 -6.27
C LEU A 272 8.43 11.86 -5.87
N SER A 273 8.33 11.58 -4.56
CA SER A 273 7.85 10.27 -4.08
C SER A 273 6.43 9.97 -4.56
N THR A 274 5.57 10.97 -4.67
CA THR A 274 4.20 10.82 -5.18
C THR A 274 4.17 10.45 -6.68
N ILE A 275 5.02 11.04 -7.52
CA ILE A 275 5.07 10.72 -8.97
C ILE A 275 5.89 9.46 -9.30
N CYS A 276 6.80 9.03 -8.42
CA CYS A 276 7.52 7.76 -8.56
C CYS A 276 6.58 6.55 -8.45
N GLU A 277 5.44 6.71 -7.77
CA GLU A 277 4.39 5.69 -7.62
C GLU A 277 3.09 6.16 -8.29
N PHE A 278 3.18 6.93 -9.39
CA PHE A 278 2.05 7.63 -10.01
C PHE A 278 0.87 6.71 -10.38
N HIS A 279 1.08 5.45 -10.71
CA HIS A 279 0.00 4.51 -11.00
C HIS A 279 -0.12 3.44 -9.93
N THR A 280 1.00 2.98 -9.36
CA THR A 280 1.02 1.86 -8.41
C THR A 280 0.68 2.26 -6.97
N GLY A 281 0.95 3.51 -6.56
CA GLY A 281 0.74 3.97 -5.19
C GLY A 281 -0.73 3.93 -4.77
N GLY A 282 -1.63 4.36 -5.66
CA GLY A 282 -3.07 4.42 -5.42
C GLY A 282 -3.89 3.23 -5.93
N LEU A 283 -3.26 2.30 -6.66
CA LEU A 283 -3.95 1.22 -7.37
C LEU A 283 -4.91 0.41 -6.48
N ARG A 284 -4.57 0.22 -5.22
CA ARG A 284 -5.42 -0.48 -4.22
C ARG A 284 -6.84 0.08 -4.16
N PHE A 285 -7.01 1.40 -4.31
CA PHE A 285 -8.33 2.02 -4.21
C PHE A 285 -9.20 1.67 -5.41
N ALA A 286 -8.61 1.67 -6.61
CA ALA A 286 -9.30 1.27 -7.83
C ALA A 286 -9.62 -0.24 -7.86
N VAL A 287 -8.69 -1.08 -7.38
CA VAL A 287 -8.94 -2.52 -7.25
C VAL A 287 -10.08 -2.80 -6.27
N ASN A 288 -10.07 -2.15 -5.11
CA ASN A 288 -11.13 -2.32 -4.12
C ASN A 288 -12.47 -1.77 -4.64
N LEU A 289 -12.46 -0.66 -5.38
CA LEU A 289 -13.65 -0.13 -6.04
C LEU A 289 -14.23 -1.16 -7.02
N ALA A 290 -13.42 -1.69 -7.93
CA ALA A 290 -13.84 -2.70 -8.91
C ALA A 290 -14.29 -4.02 -8.24
N HIS A 291 -13.73 -4.35 -7.08
CA HIS A 291 -14.20 -5.47 -6.27
C HIS A 291 -15.60 -5.21 -5.71
N TYR A 292 -15.81 -4.07 -5.04
CA TYR A 292 -17.07 -3.76 -4.39
C TYR A 292 -18.19 -3.43 -5.38
N GLU A 293 -17.91 -2.83 -6.54
CA GLU A 293 -18.91 -2.62 -7.60
C GLU A 293 -19.45 -3.95 -8.12
N ARG A 294 -18.57 -4.92 -8.40
CA ARG A 294 -18.99 -6.27 -8.80
C ARG A 294 -19.80 -6.98 -7.71
N ALA A 295 -19.41 -6.85 -6.45
CA ALA A 295 -20.15 -7.43 -5.33
C ALA A 295 -21.51 -6.75 -5.14
N LEU A 296 -21.60 -5.43 -5.34
CA LEU A 296 -22.84 -4.67 -5.27
C LEU A 296 -23.81 -5.09 -6.38
N ASP A 297 -23.32 -5.19 -7.62
CA ASP A 297 -24.11 -5.64 -8.77
C ASP A 297 -24.64 -7.07 -8.57
N ALA A 298 -23.86 -7.93 -7.91
CA ALA A 298 -24.25 -9.31 -7.66
C ALA A 298 -25.28 -9.47 -6.54
N ASN A 299 -25.10 -8.76 -5.41
CA ASN A 299 -25.80 -9.07 -4.16
C ASN A 299 -26.55 -7.89 -3.52
N GLY A 300 -26.31 -6.66 -3.95
CA GLY A 300 -27.07 -5.47 -3.50
C GLY A 300 -26.91 -5.12 -2.01
N ARG A 301 -25.80 -5.49 -1.36
CA ARG A 301 -25.57 -5.28 0.08
C ARG A 301 -25.40 -3.80 0.45
N ALA A 302 -26.01 -3.38 1.56
CA ALA A 302 -25.93 -2.02 2.08
C ALA A 302 -24.51 -1.66 2.53
N THR A 303 -23.79 -2.59 3.19
CA THR A 303 -22.39 -2.40 3.54
C THR A 303 -21.53 -2.20 2.29
N THR A 304 -21.72 -3.04 1.27
CA THR A 304 -20.99 -2.94 0.00
C THR A 304 -21.28 -1.62 -0.72
N ALA A 305 -22.51 -1.13 -0.72
CA ALA A 305 -22.86 0.17 -1.30
C ALA A 305 -22.12 1.34 -0.62
N GLN A 306 -21.97 1.30 0.70
CA GLN A 306 -21.18 2.30 1.44
C GLN A 306 -19.70 2.25 1.08
N LEU A 307 -19.14 1.05 0.92
CA LEU A 307 -17.75 0.87 0.51
C LEU A 307 -17.53 1.34 -0.93
N VAL A 308 -18.44 1.06 -1.87
CA VAL A 308 -18.38 1.64 -3.23
C VAL A 308 -18.33 3.17 -3.16
N ALA A 309 -19.20 3.80 -2.38
CA ALA A 309 -19.22 5.25 -2.23
C ALA A 309 -17.90 5.80 -1.66
N LEU A 310 -17.35 5.15 -0.62
CA LEU A 310 -16.05 5.50 -0.05
C LEU A 310 -14.92 5.36 -1.08
N TYR A 311 -14.80 4.20 -1.72
CA TYR A 311 -13.68 3.92 -2.62
C TYR A 311 -13.71 4.77 -3.89
N ARG A 312 -14.88 5.21 -4.37
CA ARG A 312 -14.96 6.25 -5.41
C ARG A 312 -14.29 7.55 -4.97
N GLN A 313 -14.54 8.01 -3.74
CA GLN A 313 -13.88 9.22 -3.22
C GLN A 313 -12.38 9.02 -3.05
N LEU A 314 -11.94 7.84 -2.57
CA LEU A 314 -10.51 7.55 -2.41
C LEU A 314 -9.77 7.50 -3.76
N VAL A 315 -10.38 6.96 -4.81
CA VAL A 315 -9.81 6.95 -6.17
C VAL A 315 -9.66 8.38 -6.70
N ILE A 316 -10.70 9.22 -6.56
CA ILE A 316 -10.66 10.62 -6.98
C ILE A 316 -9.58 11.37 -6.21
N GLY A 317 -9.60 11.29 -4.87
CA GLY A 317 -8.63 11.98 -4.02
C GLY A 317 -7.19 11.58 -4.32
N ASP A 318 -6.92 10.28 -4.54
CA ASP A 318 -5.60 9.80 -4.91
C ASP A 318 -5.13 10.34 -6.27
N GLN A 319 -6.00 10.35 -7.28
CA GLN A 319 -5.66 10.96 -8.58
C GLN A 319 -5.39 12.45 -8.43
N THR A 320 -6.27 13.20 -7.77
CA THR A 320 -6.09 14.63 -7.53
C THR A 320 -4.74 14.90 -6.88
N ARG A 321 -4.38 14.11 -5.85
CA ARG A 321 -3.10 14.24 -5.15
C ARG A 321 -1.90 14.08 -6.08
N ARG A 322 -1.95 13.11 -6.99
CA ARG A 322 -0.87 12.85 -7.96
C ARG A 322 -0.79 13.93 -9.04
N GLU A 323 -1.93 14.40 -9.54
CA GLU A 323 -1.97 15.49 -10.53
C GLU A 323 -1.46 16.81 -9.93
N VAL A 324 -1.82 17.13 -8.68
CA VAL A 324 -1.34 18.34 -8.00
C VAL A 324 0.17 18.29 -7.80
N ALA A 325 0.71 17.16 -7.32
CA ALA A 325 2.16 16.97 -7.19
C ALA A 325 2.89 17.10 -8.54
N LEU A 326 2.34 16.49 -9.60
CA LEU A 326 2.89 16.60 -10.96
C LEU A 326 2.86 18.04 -11.47
N ALA A 327 1.74 18.74 -11.31
CA ALA A 327 1.58 20.13 -11.76
C ALA A 327 2.55 21.07 -11.04
N TRP A 328 2.75 20.88 -9.73
CA TRP A 328 3.73 21.65 -8.97
C TRP A 328 5.16 21.40 -9.46
N LEU A 329 5.55 20.14 -9.68
CA LEU A 329 6.87 19.80 -10.23
C LEU A 329 7.06 20.39 -11.63
N GLN A 330 6.07 20.30 -12.51
CA GLN A 330 6.15 20.88 -13.86
C GLN A 330 6.39 22.40 -13.83
N ARG A 331 5.87 23.10 -12.81
CA ARG A 331 6.02 24.55 -12.68
C ARG A 331 7.36 24.96 -12.09
N HIS A 332 7.89 24.22 -11.13
CA HIS A 332 9.05 24.63 -10.34
C HIS A 332 10.33 23.83 -10.59
N HIS A 333 10.19 22.55 -10.96
CA HIS A 333 11.28 21.58 -11.17
C HIS A 333 10.99 20.67 -12.39
N PRO A 334 10.72 21.23 -13.59
CA PRO A 334 10.32 20.44 -14.76
C PRO A 334 11.37 19.39 -15.17
N GLU A 335 12.64 19.63 -14.89
CA GLU A 335 13.75 18.70 -15.11
C GLU A 335 13.63 17.41 -14.29
N GLU A 336 12.94 17.46 -13.15
CA GLU A 336 12.77 16.32 -12.25
C GLU A 336 11.59 15.42 -12.65
N VAL A 337 10.68 15.89 -13.50
CA VAL A 337 9.45 15.16 -13.85
C VAL A 337 9.74 13.93 -14.70
N ALA A 338 10.43 14.09 -15.83
CA ALA A 338 10.62 13.00 -16.79
C ALA A 338 11.42 11.81 -16.22
N PRO A 339 12.48 12.01 -15.39
CA PRO A 339 13.22 10.90 -14.79
C PRO A 339 12.43 10.12 -13.73
N HIS A 340 11.46 10.76 -13.06
CA HIS A 340 10.79 10.19 -11.88
C HIS A 340 9.34 9.79 -12.12
N LEU A 341 8.65 10.38 -13.11
CA LEU A 341 7.26 10.08 -13.39
C LEU A 341 7.12 8.62 -13.82
N GLN A 342 6.41 7.83 -13.01
CA GLN A 342 6.11 6.45 -13.36
C GLN A 342 5.27 6.38 -14.63
N ARG A 343 5.74 5.60 -15.60
CA ARG A 343 5.03 5.29 -16.84
C ARG A 343 4.82 3.79 -16.93
N ILE A 344 3.58 3.38 -17.20
CA ILE A 344 3.26 1.98 -17.46
C ILE A 344 2.86 1.88 -18.92
N ALA A 345 3.71 1.23 -19.73
CA ALA A 345 3.44 1.05 -21.15
C ALA A 345 2.22 0.13 -21.36
N PRO A 346 1.26 0.50 -22.22
CA PRO A 346 0.17 -0.39 -22.61
C PRO A 346 0.68 -1.76 -23.08
N HIS A 347 -0.05 -2.81 -22.74
CA HIS A 347 0.25 -4.20 -23.10
C HIS A 347 1.52 -4.81 -22.49
N SER A 348 2.22 -4.10 -21.59
CA SER A 348 3.24 -4.71 -20.73
C SER A 348 2.62 -5.69 -19.73
N ASP A 349 3.44 -6.58 -19.17
CA ASP A 349 2.98 -7.52 -18.12
C ASP A 349 2.40 -6.78 -16.92
N LEU A 350 3.04 -5.68 -16.49
CA LEU A 350 2.54 -4.83 -15.42
C LEU A 350 1.18 -4.21 -15.80
N TRP A 351 1.05 -3.70 -17.02
CA TRP A 351 -0.22 -3.14 -17.50
C TRP A 351 -1.35 -4.17 -17.46
N PHE A 352 -1.12 -5.38 -17.97
CA PHE A 352 -2.12 -6.45 -17.94
C PHE A 352 -2.45 -6.87 -16.50
N SER A 353 -1.44 -6.95 -15.63
CA SER A 353 -1.65 -7.28 -14.21
C SER A 353 -2.56 -6.27 -13.48
N ILE A 354 -2.57 -5.02 -13.95
CA ILE A 354 -3.43 -3.94 -13.43
C ILE A 354 -4.81 -4.02 -14.09
N VAL A 355 -4.86 -3.98 -15.42
CA VAL A 355 -6.10 -3.88 -16.18
C VAL A 355 -7.00 -5.09 -15.97
N ASP A 356 -6.46 -6.30 -15.81
CA ASP A 356 -7.29 -7.47 -15.51
C ASP A 356 -8.05 -7.38 -14.18
N ARG A 357 -7.56 -6.55 -13.25
CA ARG A 357 -8.18 -6.37 -11.93
C ARG A 357 -9.23 -5.27 -11.91
N VAL A 358 -9.01 -4.20 -12.68
CA VAL A 358 -9.85 -2.99 -12.67
C VAL A 358 -10.77 -2.87 -13.88
N GLU A 359 -10.35 -3.36 -15.05
CA GLU A 359 -11.13 -3.33 -16.30
C GLU A 359 -10.86 -4.59 -17.16
N PRO A 360 -11.33 -5.78 -16.72
CA PRO A 360 -10.98 -7.05 -17.35
C PRO A 360 -11.45 -7.18 -18.80
N ARG A 361 -12.50 -6.46 -19.22
CA ARG A 361 -12.97 -6.50 -20.61
C ARG A 361 -11.97 -5.86 -21.55
N LEU A 362 -11.37 -4.73 -21.15
CA LEU A 362 -10.29 -4.11 -21.91
C LEU A 362 -9.09 -5.04 -22.04
N GLY A 363 -8.68 -5.70 -20.96
CA GLY A 363 -7.58 -6.67 -20.98
C GLY A 363 -7.83 -7.83 -21.95
N ALA A 364 -9.06 -8.36 -21.98
CA ALA A 364 -9.45 -9.42 -22.91
C ALA A 364 -9.44 -8.95 -24.38
N ILE A 365 -10.00 -7.77 -24.67
CA ILE A 365 -10.01 -7.20 -26.03
C ILE A 365 -8.58 -6.93 -26.52
N ALA A 366 -7.74 -6.32 -25.67
CA ALA A 366 -6.36 -6.03 -26.00
C ALA A 366 -5.58 -7.31 -26.37
N ARG A 367 -5.71 -8.38 -25.58
CA ARG A 367 -5.07 -9.68 -25.90
C ARG A 367 -5.54 -10.26 -27.23
N LEU A 368 -6.84 -10.18 -27.53
CA LEU A 368 -7.39 -10.65 -28.80
C LEU A 368 -6.81 -9.87 -29.98
N SER A 369 -6.72 -8.54 -29.86
CA SER A 369 -6.13 -7.65 -30.87
C SER A 369 -4.65 -7.99 -31.10
N ILE A 370 -3.88 -8.16 -30.03
CA ILE A 370 -2.45 -8.54 -30.11
C ILE A 370 -2.28 -9.89 -30.79
N GLN A 371 -3.09 -10.88 -30.40
CA GLN A 371 -3.03 -12.22 -30.99
C GLN A 371 -3.34 -12.19 -32.48
N ARG A 372 -4.38 -11.43 -32.89
CA ARG A 372 -4.79 -11.32 -34.29
C ARG A 372 -3.75 -10.61 -35.15
N MET A 373 -3.11 -9.59 -34.61
CA MET A 373 -2.15 -8.76 -35.35
C MET A 373 -0.71 -9.26 -35.25
N GLY A 374 -0.42 -10.16 -34.31
CA GLY A 374 0.92 -10.68 -34.06
C GLY A 374 1.89 -9.64 -33.48
N SER A 375 1.38 -8.55 -32.90
CA SER A 375 2.18 -7.45 -32.37
C SER A 375 1.52 -6.80 -31.14
N PRO A 376 2.28 -6.44 -30.09
CA PRO A 376 1.79 -5.62 -28.98
C PRO A 376 1.62 -4.14 -29.37
N ASP A 377 2.16 -3.70 -30.51
CA ASP A 377 2.15 -2.31 -30.98
C ASP A 377 0.89 -1.96 -31.78
N VAL A 378 -0.26 -2.25 -31.18
CA VAL A 378 -1.58 -2.09 -31.77
C VAL A 378 -2.57 -1.44 -30.82
N CYS A 379 -3.65 -0.90 -31.35
CA CYS A 379 -4.74 -0.31 -30.57
C CYS A 379 -5.34 -1.37 -29.62
N SER A 380 -5.45 -1.03 -28.34
CA SER A 380 -6.05 -1.86 -27.29
C SER A 380 -7.52 -2.19 -27.54
N ALA A 381 -8.19 -1.49 -28.46
CA ALA A 381 -9.60 -1.68 -28.81
C ALA A 381 -9.83 -2.40 -30.15
N CYS A 382 -9.10 -2.04 -31.22
CA CYS A 382 -9.39 -2.54 -32.57
C CYS A 382 -8.23 -3.28 -33.27
N GLY A 383 -6.99 -3.16 -32.79
CA GLY A 383 -5.81 -3.77 -33.42
C GLY A 383 -5.09 -2.91 -34.47
N ASP A 384 -5.54 -1.69 -34.78
CA ASP A 384 -4.85 -0.81 -35.73
C ASP A 384 -3.56 -0.20 -35.16
N PRO A 385 -2.63 0.31 -36.00
CA PRO A 385 -1.49 1.08 -35.53
C PRO A 385 -1.91 2.26 -34.66
N ALA A 386 -1.22 2.44 -33.54
CA ALA A 386 -1.70 3.27 -32.44
C ALA A 386 -0.57 4.03 -31.74
N LYS A 387 -0.95 5.00 -30.92
CA LYS A 387 -0.07 5.75 -30.02
C LYS A 387 -0.51 5.55 -28.57
N ASP A 388 0.40 5.85 -27.65
CA ASP A 388 0.15 5.73 -26.21
C ASP A 388 -0.42 7.03 -25.65
N TYR A 389 -1.43 6.88 -24.81
CA TYR A 389 -2.15 7.97 -24.18
C TYR A 389 -2.30 7.72 -22.68
N ARG A 390 -2.20 8.81 -21.92
CA ARG A 390 -2.58 8.92 -20.52
C ARG A 390 -4.03 9.35 -20.43
N LEU A 391 -4.76 8.77 -19.48
CA LEU A 391 -6.13 9.15 -19.16
C LEU A 391 -6.11 10.15 -17.99
N VAL A 392 -6.39 11.42 -18.26
CA VAL A 392 -6.27 12.52 -17.27
C VAL A 392 -7.40 12.47 -16.24
N ASN A 393 -8.60 12.07 -16.67
CA ASN A 393 -9.77 11.86 -15.80
C ASN A 393 -9.99 10.36 -15.52
N ALA A 394 -8.91 9.61 -15.24
CA ALA A 394 -9.00 8.17 -15.06
C ALA A 394 -9.91 7.78 -13.87
N ALA A 395 -9.91 8.55 -12.79
CA ALA A 395 -10.70 8.32 -11.59
C ALA A 395 -12.20 8.31 -11.88
N GLU A 396 -12.65 9.10 -12.85
CA GLU A 396 -14.04 9.17 -13.28
C GLU A 396 -14.36 8.22 -14.43
N ALA A 397 -13.46 8.12 -15.41
CA ALA A 397 -13.72 7.40 -16.65
C ALA A 397 -13.32 5.92 -16.60
N MET A 398 -12.14 5.60 -16.06
CA MET A 398 -11.61 4.23 -15.97
C MET A 398 -10.68 4.07 -14.75
N PRO A 399 -11.25 3.95 -13.52
CA PRO A 399 -10.49 3.89 -12.29
C PRO A 399 -9.31 2.91 -12.33
N GLY A 400 -8.10 3.42 -12.11
CA GLY A 400 -6.88 2.60 -12.00
C GLY A 400 -6.28 2.13 -13.32
N VAL A 401 -6.88 2.40 -14.48
CA VAL A 401 -6.27 2.10 -15.78
C VAL A 401 -5.14 3.10 -16.05
N PRO A 402 -3.88 2.65 -16.17
CA PRO A 402 -2.75 3.57 -16.14
C PRO A 402 -2.53 4.30 -17.48
N SER A 403 -2.82 3.64 -18.59
CA SER A 403 -2.57 4.15 -19.94
C SER A 403 -3.37 3.34 -20.96
N LEU A 404 -3.53 3.89 -22.16
CA LEU A 404 -4.22 3.24 -23.28
C LEU A 404 -3.39 3.39 -24.54
N ARG A 405 -3.39 2.37 -25.40
CA ARG A 405 -2.85 2.45 -26.76
C ARG A 405 -3.99 2.55 -27.74
N LEU A 406 -4.13 3.68 -28.43
CA LEU A 406 -5.31 3.98 -29.27
C LEU A 406 -4.90 4.43 -30.68
N CYS A 407 -5.64 3.95 -31.68
CA CYS A 407 -5.60 4.53 -33.02
C CYS A 407 -6.43 5.83 -33.07
N GLY A 408 -6.34 6.58 -34.17
CA GLY A 408 -7.05 7.85 -34.34
C GLY A 408 -8.56 7.73 -34.13
N ASP A 409 -9.19 6.71 -34.71
CA ASP A 409 -10.64 6.52 -34.61
C ASP A 409 -11.07 6.17 -33.18
N CYS A 410 -10.36 5.25 -32.52
CA CYS A 410 -10.67 4.88 -31.13
C CYS A 410 -10.41 6.02 -30.14
N LEU A 411 -9.42 6.88 -30.41
CA LEU A 411 -9.17 8.10 -29.63
C LEU A 411 -10.37 9.05 -29.69
N GLU A 412 -10.88 9.32 -30.89
CA GLU A 412 -12.02 10.25 -31.07
C GLU A 412 -13.33 9.68 -30.51
N ILE A 413 -13.56 8.38 -30.66
CA ILE A 413 -14.71 7.70 -30.03
C ILE A 413 -14.68 7.86 -28.51
N ARG A 414 -13.52 7.61 -27.89
CA ARG A 414 -13.35 7.71 -26.44
C ARG A 414 -13.48 9.14 -25.93
N ARG A 415 -12.91 10.12 -26.64
CA ARG A 415 -13.11 11.55 -26.36
C ARG A 415 -14.58 11.95 -26.44
N GLY A 416 -15.30 11.43 -27.44
CA GLY A 416 -16.75 11.62 -27.56
C GLY A 416 -17.55 11.04 -26.38
N GLY A 417 -17.00 10.05 -25.68
CA GLY A 417 -17.54 9.47 -24.44
C GLY A 417 -17.17 10.22 -23.15
N GLY A 418 -16.40 11.32 -23.25
CA GLY A 418 -15.98 12.13 -22.10
C GLY A 418 -14.61 11.80 -21.52
N GLU A 419 -13.84 10.91 -22.17
CA GLU A 419 -12.45 10.62 -21.77
C GLU A 419 -11.50 11.76 -22.16
N ILE A 420 -10.66 12.21 -21.23
CA ILE A 420 -9.61 13.21 -21.46
C ILE A 420 -8.28 12.47 -21.66
N LEU A 421 -7.79 12.45 -22.91
CA LEU A 421 -6.65 11.66 -23.35
C LEU A 421 -5.50 12.56 -23.83
N GLU A 422 -4.35 12.42 -23.16
CA GLU A 422 -3.10 13.14 -23.47
C GLU A 422 -2.03 12.17 -24.01
N PRO A 423 -1.27 12.53 -25.05
CA PRO A 423 -0.16 11.71 -25.54
C PRO A 423 0.93 11.49 -24.47
N LEU A 424 1.49 10.28 -24.42
CA LEU A 424 2.59 9.90 -23.51
C LEU A 424 4.00 10.11 -24.09
#